data_AF-A0A842M9Y8-F1
#
_entry.id   AF-A0A842M9Y8-F1
#
_cell.length_a   1.000
_cell.length_b   1.000
_cell.length_c   1.000
_cell.angle_alpha   90.00
_cell.angle_beta   90.00
_cell.angle_gamma   90.00
#
_symmetry.space_group_name_H-M   'P 1'
#
loop_
_entity.id
_entity.type
_entity.pdbx_description
1 polymer ?
#
loop_
_entity_poly.entity_id
_entity_poly.type
_entity_poly.pdbx_seq_one_letter_code
_entity_poly.pdbx_strand_id
1 'polypeptide(L)' 'PVAVVKRASWDDEEIIKGKLSDIENKVKKSNIQRTAIIIVGDVLEPGDFESSMLYDASFSHGYRKARLL' A
#
# COMPACT_ATOMS: atom_id res chain seq x y z
N PRO A 1 3.25 -7.06 -8.44
CA PRO A 1 2.07 -7.49 -7.63
C PRO A 1 1.01 -6.38 -7.57
N VAL A 2 -0.26 -6.71 -7.34
CA VAL A 2 -1.35 -5.72 -7.18
C VAL A 2 -2.25 -6.13 -6.01
N ALA A 3 -2.67 -5.14 -5.22
CA ALA A 3 -3.72 -5.28 -4.22
C ALA A 3 -4.77 -4.17 -4.39
N VAL A 4 -6.05 -4.54 -4.32
CA VAL A 4 -7.18 -3.61 -4.29
C VAL A 4 -7.88 -3.78 -2.94
N VAL A 5 -7.91 -2.72 -2.14
CA VAL A 5 -8.44 -2.72 -0.77
C VAL A 5 -9.67 -1.84 -0.71
N LYS A 6 -10.87 -2.43 -0.65
CA LYS A 6 -12.13 -1.71 -0.47
C LYS A 6 -12.29 -1.33 0.99
N ARG A 7 -12.62 -0.05 1.25
CA ARG A 7 -12.88 0.53 2.58
C ARG A 7 -11.87 0.06 3.63
N ALA A 8 -10.60 0.38 3.39
CA ALA A 8 -9.52 0.06 4.31
C ALA A 8 -9.86 0.52 5.74
N SER A 9 -9.56 -0.33 6.73
CA SER A 9 -9.82 -0.16 8.17
C SER A 9 -11.29 -0.11 8.62
N TRP A 10 -12.25 -0.43 7.75
CA TRP A 10 -13.67 -0.56 8.12
C TRP A 10 -14.00 -2.03 8.42
N ASP A 11 -15.11 -2.29 9.13
CA ASP A 11 -15.52 -3.66 9.48
C ASP A 11 -15.76 -4.55 8.24
N ASP A 12 -16.09 -3.93 7.11
CA ASP A 12 -16.39 -4.59 5.84
C ASP A 12 -15.35 -4.28 4.75
N GLU A 13 -14.08 -4.17 5.20
CA GLU A 13 -12.88 -4.18 4.39
C GLU A 13 -12.81 -5.45 3.52
N GLU A 14 -12.37 -5.29 2.28
CA GLU A 14 -12.14 -6.42 1.38
C GLU A 14 -10.84 -6.21 0.60
N ILE A 15 -9.94 -7.21 0.64
CA ILE A 15 -8.64 -7.17 -0.04
C ILE A 15 -8.61 -8.20 -1.17
N ILE A 16 -8.33 -7.72 -2.39
CA ILE A 16 -8.13 -8.56 -3.57
C ILE A 16 -6.68 -8.45 -4.02
N LYS A 17 -5.97 -9.57 -4.06
CA LYS A 17 -4.58 -9.65 -4.54
C LYS A 17 -4.47 -10.33 -5.90
N GLY A 18 -3.51 -9.88 -6.70
CA GLY A 18 -3.26 -10.43 -8.02
C GLY A 18 -2.04 -9.84 -8.72
N LYS A 19 -2.01 -10.00 -10.03
CA LYS A 19 -1.04 -9.43 -10.96
C LYS A 19 -1.76 -8.42 -11.86
N LEU A 20 -1.00 -7.55 -12.52
CA LEU A 20 -1.59 -6.63 -13.51
C LEU A 20 -2.39 -7.38 -14.59
N SER A 21 -1.98 -8.60 -14.93
CA SER A 21 -2.65 -9.44 -15.92
C SER A 21 -4.02 -10.01 -15.48
N ASP A 22 -4.35 -10.06 -14.19
CA ASP A 22 -5.55 -10.73 -13.70
C ASP A 22 -6.42 -9.93 -12.71
N ILE A 23 -5.90 -8.81 -12.19
CA ILE A 23 -6.57 -8.06 -11.12
C ILE A 23 -7.92 -7.49 -11.55
N GLU A 24 -8.05 -7.03 -12.79
CA GLU A 24 -9.30 -6.50 -13.33
C GLU A 24 -10.45 -7.52 -13.23
N ASN A 25 -10.19 -8.76 -13.65
CA ASN A 25 -11.19 -9.83 -13.61
C ASN A 25 -11.57 -10.21 -12.18
N LYS A 26 -10.60 -10.18 -11.26
CA LYS A 26 -10.86 -10.47 -9.84
C LYS A 26 -11.73 -9.39 -9.19
N VAL A 27 -11.44 -8.12 -9.47
CA VAL A 27 -12.23 -6.97 -8.97
C VAL A 27 -13.64 -6.95 -9.55
N LYS A 28 -13.82 -7.32 -10.83
CA LYS A 28 -15.16 -7.47 -11.41
C LYS A 28 -15.98 -8.55 -10.70
N LYS A 29 -15.36 -9.68 -10.34
CA LYS A 29 -16.03 -10.79 -9.65
C LYS A 29 -16.45 -10.46 -8.21
N SER A 30 -15.71 -9.59 -7.52
CA SER A 30 -16.06 -9.16 -6.16
C SER A 30 -17.11 -8.06 -6.09
N ASN A 31 -17.46 -7.45 -7.24
CA ASN A 31 -18.39 -6.33 -7.30
C ASN A 31 -17.95 -5.10 -6.47
N ILE A 32 -16.63 -4.88 -6.35
CA ILE A 32 -16.09 -3.62 -5.83
C ILE A 32 -16.29 -2.53 -6.89
N GLN A 33 -17.15 -1.55 -6.62
CA GLN A 33 -17.45 -0.48 -7.57
C GLN A 33 -16.87 0.89 -7.18
N ARG A 34 -16.65 1.14 -5.88
CA ARG A 34 -16.22 2.44 -5.34
C ARG A 34 -15.40 2.24 -4.05
N THR A 35 -14.70 3.31 -3.65
CA THR A 35 -13.96 3.40 -2.38
C THR A 35 -12.96 2.26 -2.20
N ALA A 36 -11.95 2.24 -3.05
CA ALA A 36 -10.84 1.30 -2.95
C ALA A 36 -9.50 2.00 -3.13
N ILE A 37 -8.49 1.51 -2.40
CA ILE A 37 -7.08 1.87 -2.59
C ILE A 37 -6.46 0.79 -3.48
N ILE A 38 -5.73 1.21 -4.50
CA ILE A 38 -5.00 0.31 -5.41
C ILE A 38 -3.51 0.47 -5.15
N ILE A 39 -2.85 -0.62 -4.79
CA ILE A 39 -1.40 -0.67 -4.56
C ILE A 39 -0.80 -1.56 -5.64
N VAL A 40 0.23 -1.07 -6.33
CA VAL A 40 0.93 -1.78 -7.39
C VAL A 40 2.42 -1.74 -7.10
N GLY A 41 3.07 -2.91 -7.13
CA GLY A 41 4.52 -3.03 -7.01
C GLY A 41 4.96 -4.01 -5.93
N ASP A 42 6.27 -4.07 -5.73
CA ASP A 42 6.93 -5.07 -4.87
C ASP A 42 6.78 -4.75 -3.38
N VAL A 43 6.28 -3.57 -3.03
CA VAL A 43 5.86 -3.21 -1.65
C VAL A 43 4.82 -4.19 -1.07
N LEU A 44 4.12 -4.95 -1.91
CA LEU A 44 3.16 -5.99 -1.51
C LEU A 44 3.81 -7.36 -1.25
N GLU A 45 5.06 -7.54 -1.65
CA GLU A 45 5.90 -8.72 -1.42
C GLU A 45 7.22 -8.27 -0.80
N PRO A 46 7.18 -7.68 0.41
CA PRO A 46 8.38 -7.17 1.05
C PRO A 46 9.36 -8.32 1.34
N GLY A 47 10.50 -8.32 0.65
CA GLY A 47 11.69 -9.10 1.03
C GLY A 47 12.50 -8.36 2.08
N ASP A 48 13.82 -8.43 1.98
CA ASP A 48 14.71 -7.55 2.73
C ASP A 48 14.71 -6.16 2.09
N PHE A 49 14.20 -5.15 2.80
CA PHE A 49 14.25 -3.76 2.37
C PHE A 49 14.52 -2.83 3.55
N GLU A 50 15.28 -1.77 3.28
CA GLU A 50 15.53 -0.74 4.27
C GLU A 50 14.26 0.07 4.54
N SER A 51 14.02 0.33 5.82
CA SER A 51 12.87 1.14 6.23
C SER A 51 13.02 2.58 5.74
N SER A 52 11.90 3.22 5.39
CA SER A 52 11.91 4.62 5.01
C SER A 52 12.38 5.50 6.18
N MET A 53 13.37 6.35 5.93
CA MET A 53 13.84 7.35 6.90
C MET A 53 12.89 8.56 7.01
N LEU A 54 11.75 8.55 6.31
CA LEU A 54 10.83 9.70 6.23
C LEU A 54 10.44 10.25 7.60
N TYR A 55 10.27 9.39 8.60
CA TYR A 55 9.93 9.78 9.97
C TYR A 55 11.06 9.56 10.99
N ASP A 56 12.21 9.05 10.57
CA ASP A 56 13.35 8.83 11.47
C ASP A 56 13.82 10.16 12.08
N ALA A 57 13.89 10.25 13.41
CA ALA A 57 14.21 11.49 14.11
C ALA A 57 15.68 11.93 13.92
N SER A 58 16.56 11.01 13.57
CA SER A 58 17.98 11.25 13.28
C SER A 58 18.24 11.65 11.82
N PHE A 59 17.24 11.51 10.95
CA PHE A 59 17.36 11.84 9.54
C PHE A 59 16.83 13.25 9.21
N SER A 60 17.68 14.07 8.59
CA SER A 60 17.26 15.35 8.02
C SER A 60 16.85 15.17 6.56
N HIS A 61 15.71 15.72 6.18
CA HIS A 61 15.29 15.85 4.78
C HIS A 61 14.81 17.28 4.49
N GLY A 62 14.44 17.58 3.24
CA GLY A 62 14.17 18.95 2.77
C GLY A 62 13.11 19.74 3.56
N TYR A 63 12.27 19.08 4.35
CA TYR A 63 11.18 19.70 5.13
C TYR A 63 11.28 19.44 6.64
N ARG A 64 12.31 18.73 7.12
CA ARG A 64 12.48 18.39 8.54
C ARG A 64 13.95 18.21 8.87
N LYS A 65 14.43 18.94 9.87
CA LYS A 65 15.78 18.72 10.43
C LYS A 65 15.72 17.61 11.47
N ALA A 66 16.75 16.79 11.49
CA ALA A 66 16.98 15.80 12.54
C ALA A 66 17.06 16.51 13.90
N ARG A 67 16.52 15.88 14.93
CA ARG A 67 16.66 16.32 16.31
C ARG A 67 17.66 15.38 16.98
N LEU A 68 18.90 15.85 17.13
CA LEU A 68 19.86 15.19 18.03
C LEU A 68 19.36 15.43 19.46
N LEU A 69 19.19 14.35 20.23
CA LEU A 69 19.04 14.43 21.68
C LEU A 69 20.38 14.82 22.30
#